data_AF-A0A1J3I1R0-F1
#
_entry.id   AF-A0A1J3I1R0-F1
#
_cell.length_a   1.000
_cell.length_b   1.000
_cell.length_c   1.000
_cell.angle_alpha   90.00
_cell.angle_beta   90.00
_cell.angle_gamma   90.00
#
_symmetry.space_group_name_H-M   'P 1'
#
loop_
_entity.id
_entity.type
_entity.pdbx_description
1 polymer ?
#
loop_
_entity_poly.entity_id
_entity_poly.type
_entity_poly.pdbx_seq_one_letter_code
_entity_poly.pdbx_strand_id
1 'polypeptide(L)'
;RILKSFVFLPVAGFSLSGRKLQRPKSDPRMPKQIHEIKDFLLTARRKDARSVKIKRSKDIVKFKVRCSSYLYTLCVFDQEKADKLKQSLPPGLSVQEL
;
A
#
# COMPACT_ATOMS: atom_id res chain seq x y z
N ARG A 1 67.45 -4.97 -5.13
CA ARG A 1 67.32 -3.90 -4.11
C ARG A 1 65.86 -3.49 -4.03
N ILE A 2 65.23 -3.79 -2.89
CA ILE A 2 64.30 -2.92 -2.16
C ILE A 2 63.01 -2.58 -2.92
N LEU A 3 61.95 -3.36 -2.72
CA LEU A 3 60.82 -3.04 -1.82
C LEU A 3 60.23 -1.64 -1.99
N LYS A 4 58.96 -1.63 -2.42
CA LYS A 4 57.83 -0.80 -1.95
C LYS A 4 56.63 -1.25 -2.79
N SER A 5 55.77 -2.17 -2.35
CA SER A 5 54.83 -2.05 -1.23
C SER A 5 54.21 -0.66 -1.16
N PHE A 6 53.00 -0.54 -1.72
CA PHE A 6 51.90 0.34 -1.29
C PHE A 6 50.73 0.02 -2.23
N VAL A 7 49.91 -0.99 -1.94
CA VAL A 7 48.63 -0.82 -1.22
C VAL A 7 47.92 0.46 -1.63
N PHE A 8 47.00 0.36 -2.58
CA PHE A 8 45.83 1.23 -2.58
C PHE A 8 44.58 0.38 -2.84
N LEU A 9 43.77 0.33 -1.78
CA LEU A 9 42.52 -0.40 -1.64
C LEU A 9 41.46 0.05 -2.66
N PRO A 10 40.44 -0.78 -2.92
CA PRO A 10 39.39 -0.53 -3.88
C PRO A 10 38.39 0.47 -3.29
N VAL A 11 38.14 1.58 -3.97
CA VAL A 11 37.00 2.44 -3.64
C VAL A 11 35.76 1.79 -4.23
N ALA A 12 35.10 0.97 -3.40
CA ALA A 12 33.77 0.46 -3.66
C ALA A 12 32.84 1.62 -4.01
N GLY A 13 32.23 1.55 -5.19
CA GLY A 13 31.14 2.43 -5.60
C GLY A 13 29.95 2.23 -4.66
N PHE A 14 29.91 3.07 -3.63
CA PHE A 14 28.83 3.19 -2.67
C PHE A 14 27.61 3.78 -3.38
N SER A 15 26.84 2.92 -4.07
CA SER A 15 25.55 3.30 -4.62
C SER A 15 24.62 3.64 -3.45
N LEU A 16 24.31 4.93 -3.31
CA LEU A 16 23.34 5.47 -2.37
C LEU A 16 21.97 4.86 -2.66
N SER A 17 21.68 3.74 -1.99
CA SER A 17 20.32 3.28 -1.82
C SER A 17 19.51 4.42 -1.20
N GLY A 18 18.55 4.91 -1.97
CA GLY A 18 17.66 6.00 -1.59
C GLY A 18 17.08 5.72 -0.22
N ARG A 19 17.45 6.56 0.76
CA ARG A 19 16.94 6.51 2.11
C ARG A 19 15.43 6.74 2.05
N LYS A 20 14.67 5.65 2.06
CA LYS A 20 13.22 5.65 2.21
C LYS A 20 12.92 6.27 3.56
N LEU A 21 12.56 7.56 3.56
CA LEU A 21 12.04 8.28 4.72
C LEU A 21 10.77 7.54 5.18
N GLN A 22 10.93 6.57 6.08
CA GLN A 22 9.80 5.92 6.72
C GLN A 22 9.24 6.91 7.73
N ARG A 23 8.30 7.73 7.27
CA ARG A 23 7.54 8.66 8.12
C ARG A 23 6.88 7.87 9.27
N PRO A 24 6.84 8.44 10.48
CA PRO A 24 6.22 7.80 11.64
C PRO A 24 4.77 7.43 11.30
N LYS A 25 4.44 6.14 11.45
CA LYS A 25 3.09 5.61 11.23
C LYS A 25 2.24 6.06 12.41
N SER A 26 1.35 7.03 12.17
CA SER A 26 0.32 7.42 13.13
C SER A 26 -0.53 6.20 13.52
N ASP A 27 -0.61 5.98 14.82
CA ASP A 27 -1.51 5.10 15.56
C ASP A 27 -2.90 4.95 14.87
N PRO A 28 -3.40 3.72 14.63
CA PRO A 28 -4.67 3.49 13.93
C PRO A 28 -5.86 3.85 14.85
N ARG A 29 -6.10 5.14 15.02
CA ARG A 29 -7.25 5.62 15.78
C ARG A 29 -8.53 5.35 14.99
N MET A 30 -9.26 4.33 15.41
CA MET A 30 -10.62 3.94 15.00
C MET A 30 -10.84 3.62 13.50
N PRO A 31 -11.17 2.37 13.14
CA PRO A 31 -11.57 2.03 11.78
C PRO A 31 -12.89 2.72 11.41
N LYS A 32 -13.00 3.20 10.18
CA LYS A 32 -14.25 3.79 9.66
C LYS A 32 -14.91 2.81 8.70
N GLN A 33 -16.20 2.59 8.89
CA GLN A 33 -17.00 1.78 7.97
C GLN A 33 -17.60 2.69 6.89
N ILE A 34 -17.50 2.25 5.64
CA ILE A 34 -18.19 2.86 4.50
C ILE A 34 -19.34 1.92 4.14
N HIS A 35 -20.55 2.47 4.04
CA HIS A 35 -21.75 1.73 3.63
C HIS A 35 -22.02 1.87 2.13
N GLU A 36 -21.57 2.96 1.49
CA GLU A 36 -21.82 3.25 0.08
C GLU A 36 -20.61 3.03 -0.83
N ILE A 37 -20.89 2.53 -2.04
CA ILE A 37 -19.88 2.33 -3.09
C ILE A 37 -19.32 3.66 -3.59
N LYS A 38 -20.14 4.73 -3.62
CA LYS A 38 -19.74 6.06 -4.09
C LYS A 38 -18.58 6.61 -3.26
N ASP A 39 -18.71 6.54 -1.93
CA ASP A 39 -17.68 6.96 -0.98
C ASP A 39 -16.40 6.13 -1.08
N PHE A 40 -16.55 4.84 -1.40
CA PHE A 40 -15.41 3.97 -1.64
C PHE A 40 -14.61 4.40 -2.87
N LEU A 41 -15.27 4.69 -4.00
CA LEU A 41 -14.60 5.16 -5.22
C LEU A 41 -13.91 6.52 -5.01
N LEU A 42 -14.54 7.43 -4.26
CA LEU A 42 -13.91 8.70 -3.87
C LEU A 42 -12.65 8.48 -3.03
N THR A 43 -12.70 7.54 -2.09
CA THR A 43 -11.56 7.21 -1.22
C THR A 43 -10.42 6.55 -2.00
N ALA A 44 -10.73 5.65 -2.95
CA ALA A 44 -9.74 4.96 -3.77
C ALA A 44 -8.99 5.89 -4.75
N ARG A 45 -9.65 6.95 -5.23
CA ARG A 45 -9.02 7.97 -6.09
C ARG A 45 -8.24 9.04 -5.32
N ARG A 46 -8.35 9.08 -3.99
CA ARG A 46 -7.71 10.11 -3.18
C ARG A 46 -6.21 9.88 -3.14
N LYS A 47 -5.41 10.93 -3.34
CA LYS A 47 -3.94 10.91 -3.28
C LYS A 47 -3.34 10.37 -1.98
N ASP A 48 -4.16 10.26 -0.93
CA ASP A 48 -3.80 9.79 0.40
C ASP A 48 -3.92 8.26 0.55
N ALA A 49 -4.56 7.59 -0.41
CA ALA A 49 -4.72 6.13 -0.42
C ALA A 49 -3.41 5.49 -0.87
N ARG A 50 -2.83 4.66 0.00
CA ARG A 50 -1.52 4.03 -0.25
C ARG A 50 -1.66 2.61 -0.77
N SER A 51 -2.64 1.87 -0.24
CA SER A 51 -2.84 0.47 -0.59
C SER A 51 -4.27 0.05 -0.29
N VAL A 52 -4.80 -0.89 -1.07
CA VAL A 52 -6.08 -1.54 -0.81
C VAL A 52 -5.80 -3.00 -0.47
N LYS A 53 -6.33 -3.47 0.65
CA LYS A 53 -6.33 -4.88 1.03
C LYS A 53 -7.70 -5.45 0.76
N ILE A 54 -7.80 -6.42 -0.12
CA ILE A 54 -9.04 -7.12 -0.43
C ILE A 54 -9.03 -8.40 0.37
N LYS A 55 -9.97 -8.54 1.31
CA LYS A 55 -10.16 -9.77 2.06
C LYS A 55 -11.39 -10.49 1.56
N ARG A 56 -11.20 -11.67 0.97
CA ARG A 56 -12.32 -12.53 0.58
C ARG A 56 -12.68 -13.47 1.74
N SER A 57 -13.96 -13.59 2.02
CA SER A 57 -14.58 -14.57 2.92
C SER A 57 -15.66 -15.31 2.12
N LYS A 58 -16.22 -16.43 2.63
CA LYS A 58 -17.20 -17.25 1.89
C LYS A 58 -18.29 -16.43 1.17
N ASP A 59 -18.98 -15.56 1.91
CA ASP A 59 -20.12 -14.78 1.37
C ASP A 59 -19.93 -13.27 1.52
N ILE A 60 -18.73 -12.82 1.93
CA ILE A 60 -18.46 -11.42 2.21
C ILE A 60 -17.07 -11.06 1.73
N VAL A 61 -16.99 -10.08 0.85
CA VAL A 61 -15.73 -9.46 0.43
C VAL A 61 -15.58 -8.13 1.13
N LYS A 62 -14.45 -7.94 1.82
CA LYS A 62 -14.14 -6.70 2.54
C LYS A 62 -13.01 -5.97 1.84
N PHE A 63 -13.29 -4.79 1.32
CA PHE A 63 -12.29 -3.89 0.77
C PHE A 63 -11.79 -2.98 1.88
N LYS A 64 -10.51 -3.12 2.23
CA LYS A 64 -9.85 -2.34 3.28
C LYS A 64 -8.89 -1.35 2.65
N VAL A 65 -9.29 -0.09 2.54
CA VAL A 65 -8.42 0.97 2.00
C VAL A 65 -7.54 1.52 3.13
N ARG A 66 -6.24 1.56 2.91
CA ARG A 66 -5.28 2.26 3.77
C ARG A 66 -5.13 3.71 3.30
N CYS A 67 -5.66 4.63 4.10
CA CYS A 67 -5.40 6.06 3.98
C CYS A 67 -4.27 6.48 4.94
N SER A 68 -3.88 7.75 4.89
CA SER A 68 -2.82 8.30 5.74
C SER A 68 -3.08 8.13 7.25
N SER A 69 -4.33 8.27 7.71
CA SER A 69 -4.68 8.25 9.14
C SER A 69 -5.65 7.14 9.55
N TYR A 70 -6.51 6.71 8.63
CA TYR A 70 -7.60 5.77 8.92
C TYR A 70 -7.58 4.57 7.96
N LEU A 71 -8.18 3.47 8.41
CA LEU A 71 -8.52 2.33 7.57
C LEU A 71 -10.02 2.40 7.29
N TYR A 72 -10.38 2.46 6.01
CA TYR A 72 -11.76 2.41 5.56
C TYR A 72 -12.12 1.00 5.14
N THR A 73 -13.24 0.49 5.65
CA THR A 73 -13.75 -0.83 5.26
C THR A 73 -15.08 -0.71 4.54
N LEU A 74 -15.15 -1.21 3.31
CA LEU A 74 -16.40 -1.50 2.61
C LEU A 74 -16.64 -3.01 2.69
N CYS A 75 -17.82 -3.40 3.18
CA CYS A 75 -18.29 -4.79 3.18
C CYS A 75 -19.26 -4.97 2.01
N VAL A 76 -18.98 -5.92 1.13
CA VAL A 76 -19.84 -6.28 -0.01
C VAL A 76 -20.21 -7.75 0.14
N PHE A 77 -21.50 -8.07 0.05
CA PHE A 77 -21.99 -9.44 0.15
C PHE A 77 -21.97 -10.15 -1.22
N ASP A 78 -22.16 -9.41 -2.32
CA ASP A 78 -22.15 -9.96 -3.67
C ASP A 78 -20.73 -10.07 -4.24
N GLN A 79 -20.31 -11.29 -4.62
CA GLN A 79 -19.00 -11.52 -5.23
C GLN A 79 -18.88 -10.87 -6.62
N GLU A 80 -19.92 -10.94 -7.46
CA GLU A 80 -19.90 -10.35 -8.80
C GLU A 80 -19.72 -8.83 -8.78
N LYS A 81 -20.36 -8.15 -7.81
CA LYS A 81 -20.17 -6.70 -7.62
C LYS A 81 -18.76 -6.39 -7.12
N ALA A 82 -18.20 -7.26 -6.26
CA ALA A 82 -16.84 -7.09 -5.78
C ALA A 82 -15.80 -7.20 -6.92
N ASP A 83 -15.97 -8.11 -7.87
CA ASP A 83 -15.06 -8.22 -9.01
C ASP A 83 -15.14 -7.01 -9.96
N LYS A 84 -16.33 -6.44 -10.17
CA LYS A 84 -16.48 -5.16 -10.89
C LYS A 84 -15.80 -4.01 -10.14
N LEU A 85 -15.89 -4.00 -8.81
CA LEU A 85 -15.22 -3.00 -7.98
C LEU A 85 -13.69 -3.14 -8.05
N LYS A 86 -13.16 -4.36 -8.13
CA LYS A 86 -11.73 -4.60 -8.35
C LYS A 86 -11.23 -3.99 -9.65
N GLN A 87 -11.97 -4.15 -10.74
CA GLN A 87 -11.61 -3.59 -12.05
C GLN A 87 -11.68 -2.06 -12.06
N SER A 88 -12.59 -1.48 -11.28
CA SER A 88 -12.75 -0.03 -11.15
C SER A 88 -11.65 0.65 -10.32
N LEU A 89 -10.77 -0.13 -9.67
CA LEU A 89 -9.67 0.44 -8.89
C LEU A 89 -8.61 1.03 -9.82
N PRO A 90 -8.10 2.24 -9.54
CA PRO A 90 -7.07 2.86 -10.37
C PRO A 90 -5.77 2.01 -10.32
N PRO A 91 -5.15 1.68 -11.48
CA PRO A 91 -3.99 0.78 -11.58
C PRO A 91 -2.68 1.31 -10.96
N GLY A 92 -2.70 2.48 -10.31
CA GLY A 92 -1.58 3.05 -9.57
C GLY A 92 -1.59 2.75 -8.07
N LEU A 93 -2.62 2.08 -7.54
CA LEU A 93 -2.71 1.73 -6.13
C LEU A 93 -2.19 0.31 -5.89
N SER A 94 -1.36 0.11 -4.86
CA SER A 94 -0.93 -1.24 -4.50
C SER A 94 -2.10 -2.06 -3.94
N VAL A 95 -2.58 -3.04 -4.71
CA VAL A 95 -3.61 -3.98 -4.30
C VAL A 95 -2.96 -5.22 -3.69
N GLN A 96 -3.34 -5.56 -2.46
CA GLN A 96 -2.97 -6.81 -1.81
C GLN A 96 -4.22 -7.66 -1.60
N GLU A 97 -4.17 -8.88 -2.11
CA GLU A 97 -5.23 -9.87 -1.98
C GLU A 97 -4.91 -10.83 -0.83
N LEU A 98 -5.88 -11.07 0.07
CA LEU A 98 -5.73 -11.89 1.28
C LEU A 98 -6.99 -12.69 1.63
#